data_AF-A0A1H4A4Q4-F1
#
_entry.id   AF-A0A1H4A4Q4-F1
#
_cell.length_a   1.000
_cell.length_b   1.000
_cell.length_c   1.000
_cell.angle_alpha   90.00
_cell.angle_beta   90.00
_cell.angle_gamma   90.00
#
_symmetry.space_group_name_H-M   'P 1'
#
loop_
_entity.id
_entity.type
_entity.pdbx_description
1 polymer ?
#
loop_
_entity_poly.entity_id
_entity_poly.type
_entity_poly.pdbx_seq_one_letter_code
_entity_poly.pdbx_strand_id
1 'polypeptide(L)'
;MKRIFLTVTCFLYLALGNARQTAATTQFDTIPAAAASSVTSMANWLQQHHQGNQRQILQSLYGWMAENIRYDMVNTYLPDYYKDTADAVNKTLKTHVAVCQGYASLFMEVARQAHIPAQLVTGYTFSQNKLDNSSHAWVAVFTDNQWRLVDPTWGSGAVINGHYTKRLNWNYFLVAPEQFIKHHVPFDPLFQFLDNPYTHPEILNGKTEKRQFAYGDTLAWFNRLSTVDKADNAAARIARFGVTNQLIGAELQNLRNIVSVGRQNMLVDEHNRQASRINSLSSRFNEVVGSYNEYVEFKNKLFSPSKPDNDIRAWVDEMYSRLSDIDKQLNEIVPSDNNIATNIGELKAAENGLRKKVAEEQAFVDRYIKTGKLFRKTLFYKFGR
;
A
#
# COMPACT_ATOMS: atom_id res chain seq x y z
N MET A 1 2.42 33.47 11.40
CA MET A 1 1.10 33.96 10.94
C MET A 1 0.01 33.25 11.72
N LYS A 2 -0.77 34.01 12.50
CA LYS A 2 -1.79 33.51 13.42
C LYS A 2 -2.96 32.92 12.62
N ARG A 3 -3.31 31.65 12.87
CA ARG A 3 -4.47 30.99 12.28
C ARG A 3 -5.72 31.37 13.08
N ILE A 4 -6.72 31.87 12.37
CA ILE A 4 -8.02 32.29 12.88
C ILE A 4 -8.78 31.03 13.33
N PHE A 5 -9.16 30.99 14.60
CA PHE A 5 -10.07 29.98 15.14
C PHE A 5 -11.51 30.39 14.80
N LEU A 6 -12.22 29.55 14.05
CA LEU A 6 -13.66 29.69 13.85
C LEU A 6 -14.36 28.80 14.89
N THR A 7 -14.86 29.40 15.97
CA THR A 7 -15.79 28.75 16.88
C THR A 7 -17.14 28.61 16.18
N VAL A 8 -17.58 27.37 15.93
CA VAL A 8 -18.92 27.08 15.41
C VAL A 8 -19.72 26.43 16.54
N THR A 9 -20.71 27.17 17.02
CA THR A 9 -21.71 26.74 17.99
C THR A 9 -22.77 25.91 17.27
N CYS A 10 -22.98 24.67 17.69
CA CYS A 10 -24.00 23.79 17.09
C CYS A 10 -25.25 23.76 17.99
N PHE A 11 -26.38 24.24 17.48
CA PHE A 11 -27.70 23.99 18.07
C PHE A 11 -28.19 22.61 17.63
N LEU A 12 -28.30 21.66 18.57
CA LEU A 12 -29.07 20.44 18.39
C LEU A 12 -30.55 20.76 18.68
N TYR A 13 -31.43 20.55 17.70
CA TYR A 13 -32.87 20.51 17.92
C TYR A 13 -33.42 19.09 17.74
N LEU A 14 -34.29 18.74 18.67
CA LEU A 14 -34.97 17.46 18.86
C LEU A 14 -35.76 16.99 17.64
N ALA A 15 -35.72 15.68 17.40
CA ALA A 15 -36.69 15.00 16.55
C ALA A 15 -37.59 14.11 17.43
N LEU A 16 -38.85 14.53 17.58
CA LEU A 16 -39.98 13.65 17.84
C LEU A 16 -40.54 13.21 16.49
N GLY A 17 -40.21 11.99 16.07
CA GLY A 17 -40.78 11.34 14.89
C GLY A 17 -41.29 9.96 15.28
N ASN A 18 -42.59 9.87 15.56
CA ASN A 18 -43.27 8.61 15.82
C ASN A 18 -43.47 7.84 14.52
N ALA A 19 -42.62 6.84 14.29
CA ALA A 19 -42.95 5.70 13.44
C ALA A 19 -42.78 4.43 14.29
N ARG A 20 -43.88 3.95 14.89
CA ARG A 20 -43.93 2.61 15.48
C ARG A 20 -43.99 1.59 14.33
N GLN A 21 -42.83 1.20 13.81
CA GLN A 21 -42.66 -0.14 13.28
C GLN A 21 -42.24 -1.03 14.45
N THR A 22 -43.06 -2.02 14.78
CA THR A 22 -42.73 -3.08 15.74
C THR A 22 -41.56 -3.87 15.17
N ALA A 23 -40.35 -3.56 15.64
CA ALA A 23 -39.16 -4.34 15.33
C ALA A 23 -39.35 -5.75 15.88
N ALA A 24 -39.43 -6.75 14.99
CA ALA A 24 -39.19 -8.12 15.39
C ALA A 24 -37.81 -8.16 16.05
N THR A 25 -37.73 -8.58 17.30
CA THR A 25 -36.46 -8.83 17.98
C THR A 25 -35.78 -9.99 17.26
N THR A 26 -34.93 -9.68 16.29
CA THR A 26 -34.07 -10.67 15.65
C THR A 26 -33.16 -11.26 16.73
N GLN A 27 -33.41 -12.52 17.07
CA GLN A 27 -32.56 -13.28 17.98
C GLN A 27 -31.22 -13.56 17.28
N PHE A 28 -30.11 -13.34 17.98
CA PHE A 28 -28.76 -13.67 17.52
C PHE A 28 -28.00 -14.36 18.65
N ASP A 29 -27.04 -15.21 18.31
CA ASP A 29 -26.23 -15.90 19.30
C ASP A 29 -25.10 -14.98 19.77
N THR A 30 -25.03 -14.72 21.07
CA THR A 30 -23.99 -13.85 21.66
C THR A 30 -22.64 -14.55 21.66
N ILE A 31 -21.61 -13.85 21.18
CA ILE A 31 -20.24 -14.34 21.19
C ILE A 31 -19.72 -14.38 22.64
N PRO A 32 -19.27 -15.54 23.16
CA PRO A 32 -18.73 -15.65 24.52
C PRO A 32 -17.48 -14.80 24.72
N ALA A 33 -17.27 -14.28 25.93
CA ALA A 33 -16.12 -13.43 26.26
C ALA A 33 -14.76 -14.11 25.93
N ALA A 34 -14.64 -15.43 26.12
CA ALA A 34 -13.43 -16.18 25.78
C ALA A 34 -13.12 -16.16 24.26
N ALA A 35 -14.17 -16.21 23.43
CA ALA A 35 -14.05 -16.11 21.98
C ALA A 35 -13.75 -14.67 21.53
N ALA A 36 -14.22 -13.66 22.27
CA ALA A 36 -13.97 -12.24 21.97
C ALA A 36 -12.57 -11.72 22.37
N SER A 37 -11.60 -12.62 22.62
CA SER A 37 -10.24 -12.26 23.05
C SER A 37 -9.32 -11.78 21.92
N SER A 38 -9.59 -12.21 20.69
CA SER A 38 -8.89 -11.78 19.48
C SER A 38 -9.82 -11.89 18.28
N VAL A 39 -9.51 -11.19 17.19
CA VAL A 39 -10.28 -11.32 15.94
C VAL A 39 -10.31 -12.77 15.46
N THR A 40 -9.17 -13.47 15.49
CA THR A 40 -9.07 -14.87 15.04
C THR A 40 -9.89 -15.80 15.90
N SER A 41 -9.85 -15.63 17.23
CA SER A 41 -10.67 -16.43 18.16
C SER A 41 -12.17 -16.22 17.89
N MET A 42 -12.56 -14.96 17.70
CA MET A 42 -13.94 -14.57 17.42
C MET A 42 -14.44 -15.16 16.10
N ALA A 43 -13.65 -15.02 15.03
CA ALA A 43 -13.97 -15.56 13.71
C ALA A 43 -14.06 -17.09 13.71
N ASN A 44 -13.13 -17.78 14.37
CA ASN A 44 -13.15 -19.23 14.49
C ASN A 44 -14.38 -19.73 15.24
N TRP A 45 -14.74 -19.08 16.35
CA TRP A 45 -15.95 -19.42 17.09
C TRP A 45 -17.20 -19.23 16.24
N LEU A 46 -17.31 -18.08 15.55
CA LEU A 46 -18.45 -17.79 14.67
C LEU A 46 -18.59 -18.85 13.57
N GLN A 47 -17.48 -19.22 12.92
CA GLN A 47 -17.47 -20.24 11.87
C GLN A 47 -17.92 -21.61 12.38
N GLN A 48 -17.41 -22.05 13.54
CA GLN A 48 -17.74 -23.35 14.11
C GLN A 48 -19.19 -23.39 14.61
N HIS A 49 -19.59 -22.37 15.37
CA HIS A 49 -20.90 -22.30 16.02
C HIS A 49 -22.04 -22.24 14.99
N HIS A 50 -21.85 -21.45 13.92
CA HIS A 50 -22.85 -21.30 12.85
C HIS A 50 -22.65 -22.23 11.67
N GLN A 51 -21.71 -23.18 11.76
CA GLN A 51 -21.41 -24.17 10.71
C GLN A 51 -21.17 -23.52 9.33
N GLY A 52 -20.52 -22.35 9.30
CA GLY A 52 -20.27 -21.59 8.08
C GLY A 52 -21.46 -20.81 7.51
N ASN A 53 -22.60 -20.74 8.21
CA ASN A 53 -23.74 -19.93 7.77
C ASN A 53 -23.39 -18.43 7.84
N GLN A 54 -23.09 -17.85 6.68
CA GLN A 54 -22.60 -16.46 6.57
C GLN A 54 -23.57 -15.44 7.19
N ARG A 55 -24.88 -15.62 7.00
CA ARG A 55 -25.88 -14.69 7.55
C ARG A 55 -25.88 -14.72 9.07
N GLN A 56 -25.90 -15.90 9.68
CA GLN A 56 -25.90 -16.05 11.15
C GLN A 56 -24.59 -15.55 11.78
N ILE A 57 -23.45 -15.81 11.13
CA ILE A 57 -22.14 -15.27 11.50
C ILE A 57 -22.19 -13.74 11.57
N LEU A 58 -22.66 -13.10 10.50
CA LEU A 58 -22.74 -11.65 10.42
C LEU A 58 -23.75 -11.08 11.42
N GLN A 59 -24.87 -11.78 11.68
CA GLN A 59 -25.86 -11.40 12.68
C GLN A 59 -25.27 -11.41 14.10
N SER A 60 -24.59 -12.50 14.49
CA SER A 60 -23.94 -12.61 15.79
C SER A 60 -22.85 -11.56 15.99
N LEU A 61 -22.03 -11.31 14.96
CA LEU A 61 -21.03 -10.26 15.00
C LEU A 61 -21.66 -8.86 15.15
N TYR A 62 -22.70 -8.57 14.37
CA TYR A 62 -23.41 -7.28 14.41
C TYR A 62 -24.04 -7.02 15.77
N GLY A 63 -24.73 -8.02 16.32
CA GLY A 63 -25.35 -7.94 17.64
C GLY A 63 -24.30 -7.81 18.76
N TRP A 64 -23.22 -8.60 18.71
CA TRP A 64 -22.12 -8.48 19.67
C TRP A 64 -21.51 -7.08 19.66
N MET A 65 -21.29 -6.49 18.48
CA MET A 65 -20.77 -5.13 18.36
C MET A 65 -21.69 -4.09 19.00
N ALA A 66 -23.00 -4.21 18.77
CA ALA A 66 -24.00 -3.31 19.35
C ALA A 66 -24.07 -3.39 20.88
N GLU A 67 -23.93 -4.59 21.43
CA GLU A 67 -23.97 -4.80 22.87
C GLU A 67 -22.67 -4.37 23.56
N ASN A 68 -21.52 -4.62 22.93
CA ASN A 68 -20.23 -4.51 23.59
C ASN A 68 -19.56 -3.17 23.34
N ILE A 69 -19.66 -2.60 22.14
CA ILE A 69 -18.91 -1.39 21.77
C ILE A 69 -19.74 -0.13 22.06
N ARG A 70 -19.08 0.90 22.62
CA ARG A 70 -19.66 2.21 22.89
C ARG A 70 -19.08 3.25 21.92
N TYR A 71 -19.92 4.13 21.39
CA TYR A 71 -19.45 5.20 20.52
C TYR A 71 -18.64 6.24 21.29
N ASP A 72 -17.46 6.60 20.75
CA ASP A 72 -16.58 7.61 21.32
C ASP A 72 -16.93 9.01 20.79
N MET A 73 -17.89 9.67 21.45
CA MET A 73 -18.29 11.04 21.08
C MET A 73 -17.20 12.08 21.33
N VAL A 74 -16.27 11.82 22.26
CA VAL A 74 -15.23 12.78 22.66
C VAL A 74 -14.17 12.88 21.58
N ASN A 75 -13.75 11.73 21.07
CA ASN A 75 -12.65 11.65 20.13
C ASN A 75 -13.09 11.52 18.66
N THR A 76 -14.40 11.61 18.39
CA THR A 76 -14.98 11.41 17.05
C THR A 76 -14.45 12.33 15.95
N TYR A 77 -13.89 13.49 16.30
CA TYR A 77 -13.35 14.47 15.36
C TYR A 77 -11.84 14.65 15.49
N LEU A 78 -11.16 13.83 16.29
CA LEU A 78 -9.71 13.93 16.43
C LEU A 78 -9.04 13.40 15.15
N PRO A 79 -8.20 14.22 14.48
CA PRO A 79 -7.27 13.72 13.49
C PRO A 79 -6.39 12.64 14.14
N ASP A 80 -6.03 11.61 13.39
CA ASP A 80 -5.11 10.56 13.83
C ASP A 80 -5.56 9.76 15.06
N TYR A 81 -6.87 9.66 15.30
CA TYR A 81 -7.42 8.82 16.38
C TYR A 81 -7.01 7.34 16.26
N TYR A 82 -6.76 6.89 15.03
CA TYR A 82 -6.14 5.61 14.70
C TYR A 82 -4.91 5.85 13.81
N LYS A 83 -3.87 5.05 14.01
CA LYS A 83 -2.68 5.07 13.14
C LYS A 83 -2.96 4.48 11.77
N ASP A 84 -3.67 3.36 11.75
CA ASP A 84 -4.07 2.61 10.57
C ASP A 84 -5.29 1.71 10.87
N THR A 85 -5.68 0.87 9.91
CA THR A 85 -6.82 -0.06 10.09
C THR A 85 -6.54 -1.12 11.16
N ALA A 86 -5.30 -1.60 11.30
CA ALA A 86 -4.97 -2.62 12.30
C ALA A 86 -5.01 -2.04 13.73
N ASP A 87 -4.53 -0.81 13.91
CA ASP A 87 -4.68 -0.05 15.15
C ASP A 87 -6.16 0.16 15.49
N ALA A 88 -7.00 0.49 14.50
CA ALA A 88 -8.44 0.64 14.69
C ALA A 88 -9.12 -0.66 15.16
N VAL A 89 -8.79 -1.80 14.56
CA VAL A 89 -9.27 -3.13 14.97
C VAL A 89 -8.85 -3.44 16.41
N ASN A 90 -7.56 -3.33 16.70
CA ASN A 90 -6.99 -3.71 18.01
C ASN A 90 -7.52 -2.82 19.14
N LYS A 91 -7.55 -1.50 18.91
CA LYS A 91 -8.08 -0.54 19.89
C LYS A 91 -9.55 -0.79 20.15
N THR A 92 -10.37 -0.96 19.11
CA THR A 92 -11.81 -1.21 19.26
C THR A 92 -12.10 -2.50 20.03
N LEU A 93 -11.42 -3.60 19.69
CA LEU A 93 -11.61 -4.87 20.37
C LEU A 93 -11.14 -4.81 21.83
N LYS A 94 -10.05 -4.10 22.12
CA LYS A 94 -9.49 -4.01 23.48
C LYS A 94 -10.26 -3.09 24.40
N THR A 95 -10.68 -1.93 23.91
CA THR A 95 -11.30 -0.88 24.76
C THR A 95 -12.81 -0.93 24.75
N HIS A 96 -13.41 -1.62 23.78
CA HIS A 96 -14.86 -1.57 23.51
C HIS A 96 -15.37 -0.13 23.32
N VAL A 97 -14.51 0.78 22.87
CA VAL A 97 -14.83 2.18 22.61
C VAL A 97 -14.23 2.56 21.25
N ALA A 98 -15.07 3.08 20.36
CA ALA A 98 -14.65 3.39 19.00
C ALA A 98 -15.49 4.49 18.35
N VAL A 99 -14.95 5.05 17.28
CA VAL A 99 -15.67 5.89 16.31
C VAL A 99 -16.02 5.03 15.08
N CYS A 100 -16.75 5.57 14.11
CA CYS A 100 -17.26 4.79 12.97
C CYS A 100 -16.20 3.91 12.26
N GLN A 101 -14.99 4.43 12.06
CA GLN A 101 -13.88 3.68 11.48
C GLN A 101 -13.50 2.44 12.30
N GLY A 102 -13.51 2.51 13.63
CA GLY A 102 -13.17 1.37 14.48
C GLY A 102 -14.22 0.26 14.43
N TYR A 103 -15.50 0.64 14.43
CA TYR A 103 -16.60 -0.30 14.23
C TYR A 103 -16.47 -1.00 12.87
N ALA A 104 -16.35 -0.23 11.78
CA ALA A 104 -16.28 -0.77 10.44
C ALA A 104 -15.02 -1.65 10.23
N SER A 105 -13.88 -1.23 10.77
CA SER A 105 -12.62 -1.98 10.66
C SER A 105 -12.70 -3.32 11.39
N LEU A 106 -13.19 -3.34 12.64
CA LEU A 106 -13.33 -4.58 13.41
C LEU A 106 -14.33 -5.54 12.75
N PHE A 107 -15.50 -5.04 12.33
CA PHE A 107 -16.50 -5.88 11.64
C PHE A 107 -15.93 -6.51 10.37
N MET A 108 -15.28 -5.70 9.53
CA MET A 108 -14.64 -6.16 8.29
C MET A 108 -13.60 -7.24 8.57
N GLU A 109 -12.73 -7.03 9.55
CA GLU A 109 -11.61 -7.93 9.83
C GLU A 109 -12.08 -9.27 10.40
N VAL A 110 -13.09 -9.26 11.29
CA VAL A 110 -13.70 -10.51 11.78
C VAL A 110 -14.43 -11.25 10.64
N ALA A 111 -15.17 -10.54 9.79
CA ALA A 111 -15.86 -11.14 8.65
C ALA A 111 -14.88 -11.80 7.66
N ARG A 112 -13.76 -11.13 7.34
CA ARG A 112 -12.71 -11.68 6.47
C ARG A 112 -12.06 -12.94 7.06
N GLN A 113 -11.76 -12.93 8.36
CA GLN A 113 -11.22 -14.12 9.03
C GLN A 113 -12.25 -15.26 9.13
N ALA A 114 -13.55 -14.93 9.13
CA ALA A 114 -14.64 -15.89 8.95
C ALA A 114 -14.92 -16.22 7.46
N HIS A 115 -13.96 -15.99 6.57
CA HIS A 115 -14.03 -16.33 5.13
C HIS A 115 -15.20 -15.67 4.37
N ILE A 116 -15.69 -14.52 4.85
CA ILE A 116 -16.69 -13.70 4.18
C ILE A 116 -15.96 -12.50 3.57
N PRO A 117 -15.93 -12.33 2.22
CA PRO A 117 -15.29 -11.18 1.61
C PRO A 117 -15.95 -9.89 2.12
N ALA A 118 -15.15 -8.98 2.65
CA ALA A 118 -15.62 -7.71 3.17
C ALA A 118 -14.73 -6.55 2.69
N GLN A 119 -15.29 -5.35 2.59
CA GLN A 119 -14.62 -4.11 2.20
C GLN A 119 -14.98 -3.01 3.18
N LEU A 120 -13.97 -2.27 3.63
CA LEU A 120 -14.17 -1.00 4.34
C LEU A 120 -14.59 0.05 3.30
N VAL A 121 -15.67 0.75 3.56
CA VAL A 121 -16.20 1.81 2.68
C VAL A 121 -16.24 3.12 3.45
N THR A 122 -15.72 4.18 2.84
CA THR A 122 -15.74 5.54 3.39
C THR A 122 -16.58 6.45 2.51
N GLY A 123 -17.22 7.43 3.14
CA GLY A 123 -18.07 8.36 2.43
C GLY A 123 -18.69 9.40 3.34
N TYR A 124 -19.88 9.84 2.99
CA TYR A 124 -20.66 10.79 3.75
C TYR A 124 -22.10 10.32 3.89
N THR A 125 -22.81 10.89 4.86
CA THR A 125 -24.18 10.48 5.20
C THR A 125 -25.17 11.61 5.10
N PHE A 126 -26.44 11.24 4.91
CA PHE A 126 -27.57 12.15 5.03
C PHE A 126 -28.44 11.73 6.20
N SER A 127 -28.77 12.70 7.06
CA SER A 127 -29.78 12.56 8.10
C SER A 127 -30.88 13.59 7.85
N GLN A 128 -32.14 13.12 7.78
CA GLN A 128 -33.30 13.98 7.50
C GLN A 128 -33.12 14.86 6.24
N ASN A 129 -32.57 14.27 5.16
CA ASN A 129 -32.24 14.95 3.90
C ASN A 129 -31.19 16.07 4.02
N LYS A 130 -30.44 16.13 5.12
CA LYS A 130 -29.33 17.07 5.31
C LYS A 130 -28.01 16.30 5.34
N LEU A 131 -27.01 16.83 4.65
CA LEU A 131 -25.64 16.31 4.68
C LEU A 131 -25.08 16.41 6.11
N ASP A 132 -24.52 15.32 6.61
CA ASP A 132 -23.81 15.30 7.89
C ASP A 132 -22.44 16.01 7.78
N ASN A 133 -22.00 16.60 8.88
CA ASN A 133 -20.82 17.48 8.90
C ASN A 133 -19.47 16.73 8.91
N SER A 134 -19.48 15.39 8.89
CA SER A 134 -18.29 14.56 8.95
C SER A 134 -18.38 13.40 7.97
N SER A 135 -17.22 12.88 7.56
CA SER A 135 -17.16 11.61 6.86
C SER A 135 -17.66 10.47 7.75
N HIS A 136 -18.08 9.39 7.13
CA HIS A 136 -18.51 8.18 7.81
C HIS A 136 -17.86 6.94 7.19
N ALA A 137 -17.80 5.86 7.96
CA ALA A 137 -17.21 4.59 7.54
C ALA A 137 -18.14 3.42 7.90
N TRP A 138 -18.32 2.50 6.96
CA TRP A 138 -19.16 1.31 7.08
C TRP A 138 -18.53 0.13 6.34
N VAL A 139 -19.21 -1.01 6.29
CA VAL A 139 -18.71 -2.23 5.67
C VAL A 139 -19.63 -2.68 4.54
N ALA A 140 -19.03 -3.16 3.45
CA ALA A 140 -19.70 -3.98 2.45
C ALA A 140 -19.24 -5.43 2.62
N VAL A 141 -20.16 -6.39 2.63
CA VAL A 141 -19.86 -7.82 2.69
C VAL A 141 -20.45 -8.53 1.49
N PHE A 142 -19.74 -9.51 0.95
CA PHE A 142 -20.22 -10.35 -0.16
C PHE A 142 -20.80 -11.64 0.42
N THR A 143 -22.12 -11.77 0.34
CA THR A 143 -22.90 -12.91 0.85
C THR A 143 -24.05 -13.17 -0.10
N ASP A 144 -24.47 -14.44 -0.24
CA ASP A 144 -25.56 -14.82 -1.16
C ASP A 144 -25.33 -14.31 -2.60
N ASN A 145 -24.07 -14.37 -3.07
CA ASN A 145 -23.61 -13.88 -4.38
C ASN A 145 -23.86 -12.39 -4.66
N GLN A 146 -24.04 -11.57 -3.62
CA GLN A 146 -24.29 -10.13 -3.76
C GLN A 146 -23.54 -9.33 -2.70
N TRP A 147 -23.19 -8.09 -3.03
CA TRP A 147 -22.71 -7.15 -2.03
C TRP A 147 -23.88 -6.61 -1.20
N ARG A 148 -23.73 -6.67 0.12
CA ARG A 148 -24.66 -6.17 1.12
C ARG A 148 -23.96 -5.18 2.04
N LEU A 149 -24.65 -4.13 2.42
CA LEU A 149 -24.09 -3.05 3.22
C LEU A 149 -24.46 -3.23 4.69
N VAL A 150 -23.49 -2.99 5.56
CA VAL A 150 -23.62 -3.10 7.01
C VAL A 150 -23.02 -1.84 7.64
N ASP A 151 -23.83 -1.10 8.39
CA ASP A 151 -23.31 -0.08 9.30
C ASP A 151 -23.38 -0.58 10.75
N PRO A 152 -22.27 -1.11 11.29
CA PRO A 152 -22.22 -1.52 12.69
C PRO A 152 -22.30 -0.33 13.65
N THR A 153 -22.00 0.89 13.22
CA THR A 153 -22.06 2.10 14.06
C THR A 153 -23.50 2.53 14.30
N TRP A 154 -24.25 2.82 13.24
CA TRP A 154 -25.67 3.18 13.34
C TRP A 154 -26.55 2.01 13.77
N GLY A 155 -26.04 0.79 13.63
CA GLY A 155 -26.60 -0.43 14.19
C GLY A 155 -26.54 -0.54 15.70
N SER A 156 -25.55 0.11 16.32
CA SER A 156 -25.27 -0.05 17.76
C SER A 156 -26.02 0.95 18.64
N GLY A 157 -26.49 2.04 18.05
CA GLY A 157 -27.21 3.08 18.78
C GLY A 157 -27.23 4.40 18.03
N ALA A 158 -27.63 5.45 18.74
CA ALA A 158 -27.67 6.81 18.22
C ALA A 158 -27.28 7.82 19.29
N VAL A 159 -26.80 9.00 18.86
CA VAL A 159 -26.60 10.13 19.76
C VAL A 159 -27.94 10.87 19.90
N ILE A 160 -28.50 10.85 21.09
CA ILE A 160 -29.78 11.49 21.44
C ILE A 160 -29.49 12.55 22.49
N ASN A 161 -29.86 13.80 22.22
CA ASN A 161 -29.63 14.94 23.12
C ASN A 161 -28.16 15.07 23.58
N GLY A 162 -27.20 14.81 22.69
CA GLY A 162 -25.76 14.87 23.02
C GLY A 162 -25.23 13.65 23.79
N HIS A 163 -26.05 12.63 24.01
CA HIS A 163 -25.66 11.40 24.70
C HIS A 163 -25.81 10.18 23.79
N TYR A 164 -24.75 9.36 23.71
CA TYR A 164 -24.84 8.08 23.01
C TYR A 164 -25.74 7.13 23.78
N THR A 165 -26.81 6.67 23.14
CA THR A 165 -27.74 5.66 23.66
C THR A 165 -27.58 4.38 22.85
N LYS A 166 -27.12 3.32 23.51
CA LYS A 166 -27.07 1.98 22.91
C LYS A 166 -28.47 1.52 22.56
N ARG A 167 -28.68 1.10 21.32
CA ARG A 167 -29.92 0.52 20.83
C ARG A 167 -29.63 -0.26 19.56
N LEU A 168 -29.69 -1.58 19.65
CA LEU A 168 -29.56 -2.44 18.48
C LEU A 168 -30.62 -2.10 17.44
N ASN A 169 -30.16 -1.80 16.23
CA ASN A 169 -30.99 -1.39 15.11
C ASN A 169 -30.64 -2.20 13.85
N TRP A 170 -31.50 -3.15 13.50
CA TRP A 170 -31.32 -4.03 12.35
C TRP A 170 -31.54 -3.36 10.99
N ASN A 171 -31.98 -2.10 10.94
CA ASN A 171 -32.22 -1.38 9.68
C ASN A 171 -30.94 -1.13 8.88
N TYR A 172 -29.77 -1.28 9.50
CA TYR A 172 -28.47 -1.11 8.85
C TYR A 172 -27.69 -2.42 8.72
N PHE A 173 -28.39 -3.56 8.76
CA PHE A 173 -27.80 -4.88 8.62
C PHE A 173 -28.18 -5.53 7.29
N LEU A 174 -27.17 -5.89 6.48
CA LEU A 174 -27.29 -6.52 5.16
C LEU A 174 -28.25 -5.80 4.20
N VAL A 175 -28.16 -4.47 4.18
CA VAL A 175 -29.00 -3.61 3.36
C VAL A 175 -28.59 -3.72 1.89
N ALA A 176 -29.58 -3.71 0.98
CA ALA A 176 -29.31 -3.67 -0.45
C ALA A 176 -28.67 -2.33 -0.87
N PRO A 177 -27.73 -2.31 -1.83
CA PRO A 177 -27.07 -1.07 -2.24
C PRO A 177 -28.03 0.04 -2.70
N GLU A 178 -29.12 -0.31 -3.40
CA GLU A 178 -30.16 0.60 -3.89
C GLU A 178 -30.91 1.32 -2.76
N GLN A 179 -30.97 0.69 -1.59
CA GLN A 179 -31.60 1.27 -0.40
C GLN A 179 -30.59 2.07 0.41
N PHE A 180 -29.37 1.54 0.56
CA PHE A 180 -28.33 2.12 1.40
C PHE A 180 -27.83 3.48 0.86
N ILE A 181 -27.73 3.62 -0.47
CA ILE A 181 -27.26 4.85 -1.15
C ILE A 181 -28.10 6.09 -0.84
N LYS A 182 -29.34 5.92 -0.37
CA LYS A 182 -30.23 7.03 0.00
C LYS A 182 -29.75 7.83 1.21
N HIS A 183 -28.90 7.22 2.04
CA HIS A 183 -28.42 7.83 3.27
C HIS A 183 -26.92 7.62 3.52
N HIS A 184 -26.27 6.63 2.90
CA HIS A 184 -24.82 6.43 2.91
C HIS A 184 -24.25 6.49 1.51
N VAL A 185 -23.47 7.52 1.22
CA VAL A 185 -22.88 7.71 -0.10
C VAL A 185 -21.38 7.51 -0.03
N PRO A 186 -20.82 6.48 -0.68
CA PRO A 186 -19.38 6.29 -0.73
C PRO A 186 -18.73 7.45 -1.48
N PHE A 187 -17.51 7.82 -1.10
CA PHE A 187 -16.75 8.81 -1.87
C PHE A 187 -16.49 8.30 -3.29
N ASP A 188 -16.00 7.07 -3.40
CA ASP A 188 -15.77 6.44 -4.70
C ASP A 188 -17.03 5.69 -5.18
N PRO A 189 -17.58 6.05 -6.35
CA PRO A 189 -18.78 5.40 -6.89
C PRO A 189 -18.63 3.90 -7.14
N LEU A 190 -17.40 3.36 -7.24
CA LEU A 190 -17.16 1.93 -7.33
C LEU A 190 -17.80 1.16 -6.16
N PHE A 191 -17.78 1.76 -4.96
CA PHE A 191 -18.32 1.14 -3.75
C PHE A 191 -19.80 1.44 -3.52
N GLN A 192 -20.51 1.95 -4.54
CA GLN A 192 -21.97 1.91 -4.55
C GLN A 192 -22.48 0.50 -4.83
N PHE A 193 -21.67 -0.37 -5.46
CA PHE A 193 -22.07 -1.73 -5.86
C PHE A 193 -23.35 -1.77 -6.72
N LEU A 194 -23.54 -0.73 -7.54
CA LEU A 194 -24.65 -0.57 -8.44
C LEU A 194 -24.18 -0.69 -9.89
N ASP A 195 -24.95 -1.39 -10.72
CA ASP A 195 -24.73 -1.43 -12.16
C ASP A 195 -25.05 -0.09 -12.84
N ASN A 196 -25.76 0.79 -12.13
CA ASN A 196 -26.05 2.16 -12.54
C ASN A 196 -25.75 3.12 -11.38
N PRO A 197 -24.47 3.46 -11.14
CA PRO A 197 -24.09 4.30 -10.01
C PRO A 197 -24.52 5.75 -10.22
N TYR A 198 -24.90 6.39 -9.13
CA TYR A 198 -25.28 7.80 -9.10
C TYR A 198 -24.05 8.67 -8.92
N THR A 199 -24.00 9.77 -9.65
CA THR A 199 -23.03 10.86 -9.39
C THR A 199 -23.45 11.65 -8.16
N HIS A 200 -22.51 12.35 -7.53
CA HIS A 200 -22.81 13.15 -6.34
C HIS A 200 -23.85 14.25 -6.62
N PRO A 201 -23.86 14.93 -7.79
CA PRO A 201 -24.95 15.85 -8.14
C PRO A 201 -26.32 15.19 -8.27
N GLU A 202 -26.40 13.97 -8.81
CA GLU A 202 -27.69 13.27 -8.98
C GLU A 202 -28.29 12.86 -7.64
N ILE A 203 -27.45 12.44 -6.69
CA ILE A 203 -27.89 12.11 -5.32
C ILE A 203 -28.48 13.33 -4.63
N LEU A 204 -27.93 14.53 -4.87
CA LEU A 204 -28.43 15.78 -4.29
C LEU A 204 -29.69 16.30 -5.00
N ASN A 205 -29.75 16.18 -6.32
CA ASN A 205 -30.77 16.86 -7.13
C ASN A 205 -31.93 15.94 -7.54
N GLY A 206 -31.83 14.63 -7.31
CA GLY A 206 -32.87 13.64 -7.63
C GLY A 206 -33.08 13.34 -9.12
N LYS A 207 -32.39 14.04 -10.02
CA LYS A 207 -32.35 13.72 -11.45
C LYS A 207 -31.36 12.59 -11.67
N THR A 208 -31.74 11.55 -12.41
CA THR A 208 -30.91 10.35 -12.57
C THR A 208 -30.75 10.01 -14.05
N GLU A 209 -29.52 9.74 -14.46
CA GLU A 209 -29.20 9.20 -15.78
C GLU A 209 -28.70 7.77 -15.65
N LYS A 210 -29.14 6.88 -16.54
CA LYS A 210 -28.65 5.50 -16.56
C LYS A 210 -27.22 5.46 -17.11
N ARG A 211 -26.33 4.80 -16.39
CA ARG A 211 -24.93 4.58 -16.78
C ARG A 211 -24.61 3.12 -16.53
N GLN A 212 -24.43 2.32 -17.58
CA GLN A 212 -24.03 0.94 -17.38
C GLN A 212 -22.60 0.90 -16.84
N PHE A 213 -22.43 0.32 -15.66
CA PHE A 213 -21.16 0.20 -14.97
C PHE A 213 -20.98 -1.22 -14.45
N ALA A 214 -20.13 -2.01 -15.09
CA ALA A 214 -19.77 -3.34 -14.61
C ALA A 214 -18.89 -3.23 -13.35
N TYR A 215 -19.53 -2.97 -12.20
CA TYR A 215 -18.81 -2.72 -10.96
C TYR A 215 -18.04 -3.97 -10.50
N GLY A 216 -18.53 -5.18 -10.81
CA GLY A 216 -17.86 -6.45 -10.52
C GLY A 216 -16.49 -6.55 -11.18
N ASP A 217 -16.42 -6.32 -12.50
CA ASP A 217 -15.17 -6.34 -13.27
C ASP A 217 -14.23 -5.22 -12.82
N THR A 218 -14.78 -4.03 -12.60
CA THR A 218 -14.00 -2.87 -12.14
C THR A 218 -13.41 -3.12 -10.76
N LEU A 219 -14.17 -3.73 -9.84
CA LEU A 219 -13.72 -4.08 -8.50
C LEU A 219 -12.64 -5.18 -8.54
N ALA A 220 -12.82 -6.20 -9.37
CA ALA A 220 -11.84 -7.27 -9.55
C ALA A 220 -10.51 -6.74 -10.09
N TRP A 221 -10.54 -5.84 -11.07
CA TRP A 221 -9.35 -5.16 -11.58
C TRP A 221 -8.75 -4.22 -10.52
N PHE A 222 -9.57 -3.38 -9.88
CA PHE A 222 -9.14 -2.44 -8.85
C PHE A 222 -8.40 -3.15 -7.71
N ASN A 223 -8.87 -4.32 -7.28
CA ASN A 223 -8.24 -5.07 -6.19
C ASN A 223 -6.81 -5.53 -6.51
N ARG A 224 -6.42 -5.67 -7.78
CA ARG A 224 -5.08 -6.08 -8.24
C ARG A 224 -4.08 -4.93 -8.35
N LEU A 225 -4.55 -3.69 -8.28
CA LEU A 225 -3.70 -2.51 -8.40
C LEU A 225 -2.80 -2.30 -7.18
N SER A 226 -1.64 -1.68 -7.41
CA SER A 226 -0.78 -1.17 -6.34
C SER A 226 -1.51 -0.10 -5.52
N THR A 227 -1.03 0.20 -4.32
CA THR A 227 -1.63 1.26 -3.47
C THR A 227 -1.69 2.62 -4.19
N VAL A 228 -0.62 2.98 -4.90
CA VAL A 228 -0.55 4.24 -5.64
C VAL A 228 -1.54 4.25 -6.81
N ASP A 229 -1.64 3.15 -7.55
CA ASP A 229 -2.56 3.04 -8.69
C ASP A 229 -4.02 2.99 -8.23
N LYS A 230 -4.32 2.36 -7.09
CA LYS A 230 -5.66 2.42 -6.46
C LYS A 230 -6.03 3.85 -6.13
N ALA A 231 -5.13 4.61 -5.51
CA ALA A 231 -5.38 6.01 -5.13
C ALA A 231 -5.60 6.91 -6.36
N ASP A 232 -4.76 6.76 -7.39
CA ASP A 232 -4.89 7.54 -8.64
C ASP A 232 -6.20 7.24 -9.35
N ASN A 233 -6.53 5.96 -9.46
CA ASN A 233 -7.74 5.51 -10.11
C ASN A 233 -9.02 5.91 -9.34
N ALA A 234 -9.01 5.82 -8.01
CA ALA A 234 -10.10 6.31 -7.17
C ALA A 234 -10.25 7.83 -7.29
N ALA A 235 -9.16 8.60 -7.21
CA ALA A 235 -9.17 10.05 -7.38
C ALA A 235 -9.79 10.48 -8.72
N ALA A 236 -9.43 9.80 -9.81
CA ALA A 236 -9.99 10.06 -11.12
C ALA A 236 -11.51 9.76 -11.19
N ARG A 237 -11.96 8.64 -10.61
CA ARG A 237 -13.40 8.29 -10.55
C ARG A 237 -14.19 9.29 -9.72
N ILE A 238 -13.72 9.62 -8.52
CA ILE A 238 -14.35 10.57 -7.60
C ILE A 238 -14.50 11.93 -8.28
N ALA A 239 -13.42 12.44 -8.88
CA ALA A 239 -13.45 13.71 -9.60
C ALA A 239 -14.47 13.71 -10.74
N ARG A 240 -14.57 12.62 -11.51
CA ARG A 240 -15.54 12.47 -12.60
C ARG A 240 -16.99 12.42 -12.12
N PHE A 241 -17.25 11.88 -10.93
CA PHE A 241 -18.59 11.77 -10.34
C PHE A 241 -19.01 13.03 -9.57
N GLY A 242 -18.15 14.04 -9.49
CA GLY A 242 -18.46 15.41 -9.08
C GLY A 242 -18.14 15.71 -7.61
N VAL A 243 -17.57 16.88 -7.35
CA VAL A 243 -17.23 17.32 -5.99
C VAL A 243 -18.30 18.31 -5.53
N THR A 244 -19.32 17.82 -4.80
CA THR A 244 -20.48 18.62 -4.39
C THR A 244 -20.45 19.09 -2.93
N ASN A 245 -19.49 18.61 -2.14
CA ASN A 245 -19.30 19.03 -0.76
C ASN A 245 -17.82 18.96 -0.35
N GLN A 246 -17.51 19.55 0.80
CA GLN A 246 -16.13 19.65 1.31
C GLN A 246 -15.53 18.30 1.68
N LEU A 247 -16.32 17.31 2.06
CA LEU A 247 -15.84 15.97 2.43
C LEU A 247 -15.28 15.23 1.21
N ILE A 248 -15.97 15.31 0.06
CA ILE A 248 -15.47 14.78 -1.21
C ILE A 248 -14.18 15.49 -1.61
N GLY A 249 -14.13 16.82 -1.45
CA GLY A 249 -12.94 17.63 -1.75
C GLY A 249 -11.73 17.22 -0.89
N ALA A 250 -11.95 16.98 0.40
CA ALA A 250 -10.92 16.53 1.33
C ALA A 250 -10.39 15.14 0.96
N GLU A 251 -11.28 14.19 0.65
CA GLU A 251 -10.87 12.84 0.23
C GLU A 251 -10.09 12.87 -1.09
N LEU A 252 -10.54 13.65 -2.07
CA LEU A 252 -9.84 13.79 -3.34
C LEU A 252 -8.43 14.38 -3.16
N GLN A 253 -8.27 15.36 -2.27
CA GLN A 253 -6.96 15.92 -1.95
C GLN A 253 -6.07 14.88 -1.24
N ASN A 254 -6.63 14.09 -0.31
CA ASN A 254 -5.91 13.03 0.37
C ASN A 254 -5.38 11.98 -0.63
N LEU A 255 -6.23 11.49 -1.53
CA LEU A 255 -5.82 10.52 -2.57
C LEU A 255 -4.73 11.10 -3.49
N ARG A 256 -4.86 12.36 -3.91
CA ARG A 256 -3.82 13.03 -4.72
C ARG A 256 -2.49 13.17 -3.98
N ASN A 257 -2.52 13.41 -2.66
CA ASN A 257 -1.31 13.44 -1.85
C ASN A 257 -0.66 12.06 -1.78
N ILE A 258 -1.44 10.99 -1.59
CA ILE A 258 -0.96 9.60 -1.61
C ILE A 258 -0.27 9.29 -2.96
N VAL A 259 -0.89 9.70 -4.08
CA VAL A 259 -0.30 9.50 -5.41
C VAL A 259 1.01 10.26 -5.56
N SER A 260 1.04 11.54 -5.18
CA SER A 260 2.22 12.40 -5.30
C SER A 260 3.40 11.84 -4.48
N VAL A 261 3.17 11.55 -3.20
CA VAL A 261 4.19 11.00 -2.30
C VAL A 261 4.62 9.61 -2.74
N GLY A 262 3.68 8.75 -3.11
CA GLY A 262 3.97 7.39 -3.56
C GLY A 262 4.84 7.37 -4.82
N ARG A 263 4.52 8.19 -5.82
CA ARG A 263 5.34 8.33 -7.04
C ARG A 263 6.72 8.89 -6.73
N GLN A 264 6.82 9.87 -5.83
CA GLN A 264 8.12 10.40 -5.42
C GLN A 264 8.98 9.35 -4.72
N ASN A 265 8.40 8.56 -3.81
CA ASN A 265 9.12 7.48 -3.13
C ASN A 265 9.63 6.43 -4.12
N MET A 266 8.82 6.05 -5.14
CA MET A 266 9.27 5.12 -6.18
C MET A 266 10.49 5.62 -6.95
N LEU A 267 10.55 6.93 -7.25
CA LEU A 267 11.72 7.54 -7.90
C LEU A 267 12.96 7.48 -6.98
N VAL A 268 12.78 7.76 -5.69
CA VAL A 268 13.86 7.69 -4.69
C VAL A 268 14.36 6.26 -4.51
N ASP A 269 13.45 5.28 -4.45
CA ASP A 269 13.80 3.87 -4.32
C ASP A 269 14.58 3.37 -5.54
N GLU A 270 14.19 3.79 -6.74
CA GLU A 270 14.92 3.45 -7.96
C GLU A 270 16.31 4.10 -7.98
N HIS A 271 16.41 5.39 -7.64
CA HIS A 271 17.70 6.07 -7.48
C HIS A 271 18.61 5.32 -6.50
N ASN A 272 18.10 5.00 -5.31
CA ASN A 272 18.85 4.30 -4.26
C ASN A 272 19.31 2.91 -4.70
N ARG A 273 18.45 2.16 -5.42
CA ARG A 273 18.80 0.86 -6.00
C ARG A 273 19.94 0.99 -7.00
N GLN A 274 19.88 1.98 -7.90
CA GLN A 274 20.91 2.23 -8.89
C GLN A 274 22.23 2.66 -8.23
N ALA A 275 22.18 3.57 -7.25
CA ALA A 275 23.34 3.99 -6.47
C ALA A 275 24.00 2.80 -5.76
N SER A 276 23.21 1.91 -5.14
CA SER A 276 23.72 0.69 -4.50
C SER A 276 24.41 -0.24 -5.50
N ARG A 277 23.82 -0.45 -6.69
CA ARG A 277 24.41 -1.25 -7.77
C ARG A 277 25.73 -0.65 -8.26
N ILE A 278 25.78 0.67 -8.47
CA ILE A 278 27.00 1.39 -8.88
C ILE A 278 28.08 1.23 -7.81
N ASN A 279 27.76 1.43 -6.53
CA ASN A 279 28.72 1.28 -5.43
C ASN A 279 29.29 -0.15 -5.37
N SER A 280 28.46 -1.16 -5.58
CA SER A 280 28.91 -2.55 -5.67
C SER A 280 29.87 -2.77 -6.85
N LEU A 281 29.55 -2.23 -8.03
CA LEU A 281 30.42 -2.31 -9.21
C LEU A 281 31.74 -1.55 -9.02
N SER A 282 31.71 -0.38 -8.38
CA SER A 282 32.91 0.37 -7.99
C SER A 282 33.80 -0.43 -7.03
N SER A 283 33.21 -1.11 -6.04
CA SER A 283 33.98 -1.99 -5.13
C SER A 283 34.69 -3.10 -5.89
N ARG A 284 33.96 -3.78 -6.78
CA ARG A 284 34.53 -4.85 -7.63
C ARG A 284 35.61 -4.34 -8.57
N PHE A 285 35.43 -3.14 -9.12
CA PHE A 285 36.45 -2.48 -9.94
C PHE A 285 37.72 -2.21 -9.12
N ASN A 286 37.57 -1.69 -7.89
CA ASN A 286 38.70 -1.44 -6.99
C ASN A 286 39.45 -2.72 -6.61
N GLU A 287 38.77 -3.86 -6.47
CA GLU A 287 39.43 -5.16 -6.28
C GLU A 287 40.27 -5.54 -7.51
N VAL A 288 39.79 -5.27 -8.74
CA VAL A 288 40.59 -5.50 -9.95
C VAL A 288 41.79 -4.55 -10.00
N VAL A 289 41.62 -3.28 -9.61
CA VAL A 289 42.74 -2.33 -9.49
C VAL A 289 43.80 -2.88 -8.53
N GLY A 290 43.40 -3.41 -7.37
CA GLY A 290 44.29 -4.04 -6.40
C GLY A 290 45.06 -5.22 -7.01
N SER A 291 44.34 -6.16 -7.63
CA SER A 291 44.93 -7.30 -8.34
C SER A 291 45.89 -6.88 -9.46
N TYR A 292 45.57 -5.82 -10.20
CA TYR A 292 46.44 -5.28 -11.24
C TYR A 292 47.73 -4.70 -10.66
N ASN A 293 47.64 -3.96 -9.55
CA ASN A 293 48.83 -3.41 -8.90
C ASN A 293 49.74 -4.52 -8.36
N GLU A 294 49.18 -5.56 -7.73
CA GLU A 294 49.93 -6.74 -7.29
C GLU A 294 50.63 -7.45 -8.46
N TYR A 295 49.94 -7.63 -9.58
CA TYR A 295 50.53 -8.18 -10.79
C TYR A 295 51.67 -7.28 -11.33
N VAL A 296 51.49 -5.96 -11.36
CA VAL A 296 52.53 -5.01 -11.81
C VAL A 296 53.75 -5.06 -10.89
N GLU A 297 53.56 -5.13 -9.58
CA GLU A 297 54.68 -5.32 -8.63
C GLU A 297 55.41 -6.64 -8.86
N PHE A 298 54.67 -7.73 -9.08
CA PHE A 298 55.22 -9.03 -9.42
C PHE A 298 56.04 -8.98 -10.73
N LYS A 299 55.51 -8.28 -11.75
CA LYS A 299 56.20 -8.02 -13.02
C LYS A 299 57.47 -7.19 -12.83
N ASN A 300 57.44 -6.15 -12.00
CA ASN A 300 58.60 -5.31 -11.70
C ASN A 300 59.70 -6.09 -10.98
N LYS A 301 59.33 -7.14 -10.22
CA LYS A 301 60.27 -8.12 -9.63
C LYS A 301 60.69 -9.22 -10.62
N LEU A 302 60.45 -9.02 -11.91
CA LEU A 302 60.80 -9.95 -12.99
C LEU A 302 60.15 -11.34 -12.81
N PHE A 303 58.93 -11.35 -12.27
CA PHE A 303 58.19 -12.56 -11.88
C PHE A 303 58.93 -13.43 -10.85
N SER A 304 59.48 -12.79 -9.83
CA SER A 304 60.14 -13.43 -8.68
C SER A 304 59.32 -13.27 -7.39
N PRO A 305 59.10 -14.34 -6.60
CA PRO A 305 59.49 -15.73 -6.86
C PRO A 305 58.74 -16.35 -8.05
N SER A 306 59.37 -17.30 -8.74
CA SER A 306 58.79 -17.89 -9.96
C SER A 306 57.40 -18.48 -9.70
N LYS A 307 56.44 -18.14 -10.57
CA LYS A 307 55.11 -18.78 -10.64
C LYS A 307 54.98 -19.60 -11.93
N PRO A 308 54.13 -20.64 -11.95
CA PRO A 308 53.78 -21.35 -13.19
C PRO A 308 53.24 -20.39 -14.26
N ASP A 309 53.63 -20.61 -15.52
CA ASP A 309 53.20 -19.78 -16.65
C ASP A 309 51.67 -19.70 -16.78
N ASN A 310 50.98 -20.83 -16.52
CA ASN A 310 49.52 -20.89 -16.55
C ASN A 310 48.88 -20.02 -15.47
N ASP A 311 49.49 -19.91 -14.29
CA ASP A 311 48.97 -19.09 -13.19
C ASP A 311 49.10 -17.60 -13.52
N ILE A 312 50.21 -17.20 -14.15
CA ILE A 312 50.43 -15.81 -14.60
C ILE A 312 49.40 -15.43 -15.68
N ARG A 313 49.16 -16.31 -16.65
CA ARG A 313 48.12 -16.14 -17.67
C ARG A 313 46.73 -16.05 -17.05
N ALA A 314 46.37 -17.00 -16.18
CA ALA A 314 45.07 -17.02 -15.54
C ALA A 314 44.81 -15.73 -14.76
N TRP A 315 45.82 -15.18 -14.08
CA TRP A 315 45.70 -13.94 -13.33
C TRP A 315 45.31 -12.75 -14.23
N VAL A 316 45.99 -12.54 -15.36
CA VAL A 316 45.67 -11.44 -16.28
C VAL A 316 44.35 -11.64 -17.03
N ASP A 317 44.02 -12.90 -17.38
CA ASP A 317 42.76 -13.24 -18.04
C ASP A 317 41.56 -13.06 -17.10
N GLU A 318 41.71 -13.41 -15.82
CA GLU A 318 40.68 -13.19 -14.80
C GLU A 318 40.41 -11.70 -14.61
N MET A 319 41.44 -10.86 -14.49
CA MET A 319 41.25 -9.40 -14.40
C MET A 319 40.47 -8.85 -15.60
N TYR A 320 40.80 -9.29 -16.82
CA TYR A 320 40.10 -8.85 -18.03
C TYR A 320 38.63 -9.29 -18.05
N SER A 321 38.36 -10.54 -17.65
CA SER A 321 37.01 -11.08 -17.53
C SER A 321 36.17 -10.29 -16.53
N ARG A 322 36.71 -10.02 -15.34
CA ARG A 322 36.03 -9.24 -14.29
C ARG A 322 35.69 -7.82 -14.76
N LEU A 323 36.61 -7.16 -15.47
CA LEU A 323 36.38 -5.83 -16.07
C LEU A 323 35.28 -5.86 -17.13
N SER A 324 35.29 -6.88 -18.00
CA SER A 324 34.26 -7.05 -19.03
C SER A 324 32.87 -7.30 -18.44
N ASP A 325 32.78 -8.05 -17.33
CA ASP A 325 31.51 -8.25 -16.62
C ASP A 325 31.02 -6.95 -15.96
N ILE A 326 31.92 -6.15 -15.37
CA ILE A 326 31.57 -4.83 -14.83
C ILE A 326 31.00 -3.93 -15.93
N ASP A 327 31.67 -3.84 -17.08
CA ASP A 327 31.21 -3.07 -18.24
C ASP A 327 29.81 -3.51 -18.70
N LYS A 328 29.60 -4.83 -18.85
CA LYS A 328 28.29 -5.39 -19.19
C LYS A 328 27.21 -4.94 -18.19
N GLN A 329 27.45 -5.09 -16.89
CA GLN A 329 26.49 -4.71 -15.87
C GLN A 329 26.22 -3.21 -15.81
N LEU A 330 27.22 -2.37 -16.10
CA LEU A 330 27.04 -0.92 -16.22
C LEU A 330 26.23 -0.52 -17.45
N ASN A 331 26.24 -1.32 -18.52
CA ASN A 331 25.43 -1.09 -19.72
C ASN A 331 23.96 -1.50 -19.54
N GLU A 332 23.65 -2.33 -18.55
CA GLU A 332 22.28 -2.71 -18.19
C GLU A 332 21.56 -1.68 -17.30
N ILE A 333 22.28 -0.69 -16.76
CA ILE A 333 21.68 0.34 -15.91
C ILE A 333 21.20 1.50 -16.80
N VAL A 334 19.89 1.71 -16.83
CA VAL A 334 19.27 2.91 -17.42
C VAL A 334 19.21 4.00 -16.34
N PRO A 335 19.92 5.13 -16.48
CA PRO A 335 20.02 6.11 -15.40
C PRO A 335 18.68 6.72 -15.00
N SER A 336 18.40 6.79 -13.70
CA SER A 336 17.22 7.47 -13.14
C SER A 336 17.31 8.99 -13.23
N ASP A 337 18.52 9.54 -13.23
CA ASP A 337 18.82 10.96 -13.24
C ASP A 337 20.26 11.27 -13.70
N ASN A 338 20.59 12.55 -13.78
CA ASN A 338 21.89 13.05 -14.24
C ASN A 338 23.06 12.66 -13.34
N ASN A 339 22.85 12.51 -12.03
CA ASN A 339 23.91 12.15 -11.10
C ASN A 339 24.29 10.67 -11.30
N ILE A 340 23.28 9.79 -11.39
CA ILE A 340 23.51 8.38 -11.74
C ILE A 340 24.18 8.27 -13.11
N ALA A 341 23.71 9.02 -14.12
CA ALA A 341 24.30 8.99 -15.46
C ALA A 341 25.79 9.37 -15.44
N THR A 342 26.14 10.42 -14.70
CA THR A 342 27.53 10.85 -14.49
C THR A 342 28.36 9.76 -13.83
N ASN A 343 27.89 9.19 -12.71
CA ASN A 343 28.61 8.14 -11.98
C ASN A 343 28.87 6.89 -12.84
N ILE A 344 27.88 6.48 -13.64
CA ILE A 344 28.04 5.36 -14.59
C ILE A 344 29.10 5.72 -15.65
N GLY A 345 29.05 6.94 -16.20
CA GLY A 345 30.00 7.41 -17.20
C GLY A 345 31.44 7.41 -16.69
N GLU A 346 31.67 7.92 -15.48
CA GLU A 346 32.98 7.96 -14.83
C GLU A 346 33.53 6.55 -14.58
N LEU A 347 32.71 5.65 -14.03
CA LEU A 347 33.13 4.28 -13.77
C LEU A 347 33.42 3.52 -15.07
N LYS A 348 32.60 3.70 -16.12
CA LYS A 348 32.87 3.15 -17.45
C LYS A 348 34.19 3.65 -18.04
N ALA A 349 34.49 4.94 -17.89
CA ALA A 349 35.75 5.50 -18.37
C ALA A 349 36.96 4.92 -17.63
N ALA A 350 36.88 4.80 -16.30
CA ALA A 350 37.92 4.20 -15.46
C ALA A 350 38.12 2.71 -15.78
N GLU A 351 37.04 1.95 -15.89
CA GLU A 351 37.02 0.55 -16.32
C GLU A 351 37.71 0.38 -17.67
N ASN A 352 37.30 1.16 -18.68
CA ASN A 352 37.85 1.07 -20.03
C ASN A 352 39.36 1.35 -20.05
N GLY A 353 39.80 2.35 -19.28
CA GLY A 353 41.20 2.68 -19.13
C GLY A 353 42.02 1.53 -18.54
N LEU A 354 41.52 0.88 -17.48
CA LEU A 354 42.21 -0.27 -16.87
C LEU A 354 42.17 -1.50 -17.77
N ARG A 355 41.03 -1.79 -18.41
CA ARG A 355 40.87 -2.94 -19.30
C ARG A 355 41.84 -2.90 -20.48
N LYS A 356 42.11 -1.71 -21.04
CA LYS A 356 43.16 -1.54 -22.06
C LYS A 356 44.55 -1.90 -21.54
N LYS A 357 44.91 -1.46 -20.32
CA LYS A 357 46.19 -1.81 -19.69
C LYS A 357 46.30 -3.31 -19.41
N VAL A 358 45.22 -3.94 -18.90
CA VAL A 358 45.19 -5.39 -18.69
C VAL A 358 45.35 -6.15 -20.02
N ALA A 359 44.75 -5.67 -21.11
CA ALA A 359 44.93 -6.27 -22.44
C ALA A 359 46.38 -6.17 -22.95
N GLU A 360 47.06 -5.06 -22.70
CA GLU A 360 48.50 -4.92 -22.99
C GLU A 360 49.33 -5.93 -22.19
N GLU A 361 48.94 -6.18 -20.93
CA GLU A 361 49.58 -7.18 -20.06
C GLU A 361 49.30 -8.62 -20.50
N GLN A 362 48.10 -8.94 -20.96
CA GLN A 362 47.80 -10.23 -21.61
C GLN A 362 48.73 -10.46 -22.81
N ALA A 363 48.91 -9.45 -23.67
CA ALA A 363 49.81 -9.52 -24.82
C ALA A 363 51.29 -9.67 -24.40
N PHE A 364 51.70 -9.05 -23.29
CA PHE A 364 53.03 -9.24 -22.71
C PHE A 364 53.22 -10.67 -22.19
N VAL A 365 52.26 -11.20 -21.42
CA VAL A 365 52.31 -12.57 -20.86
C VAL A 365 52.33 -13.60 -21.99
N ASP A 366 51.53 -13.41 -23.05
CA ASP A 366 51.58 -14.23 -24.26
C ASP A 366 52.98 -14.32 -24.85
N ARG A 367 53.66 -13.18 -24.99
CA ARG A 367 55.03 -13.10 -25.51
C ARG A 367 56.03 -13.73 -24.56
N TYR A 368 55.89 -13.49 -23.26
CA TYR A 368 56.75 -14.04 -22.21
C TYR A 368 56.73 -15.57 -22.21
N ILE A 369 55.53 -16.16 -22.25
CA ILE A 369 55.35 -17.62 -22.23
C ILE A 369 55.94 -18.26 -23.50
N LYS A 370 55.69 -17.66 -24.68
CA LYS A 370 56.24 -18.12 -25.97
C LYS A 370 57.77 -17.99 -26.07
N THR A 371 58.37 -17.11 -25.29
CA THR A 371 59.82 -16.90 -25.30
C THR A 371 60.52 -17.98 -24.48
N GLY A 372 61.58 -18.58 -25.04
CA GLY A 372 62.38 -19.60 -24.35
C GLY A 372 62.92 -19.09 -23.01
N LYS A 373 62.89 -19.94 -21.97
CA LYS A 373 63.15 -19.55 -20.57
C LYS A 373 64.44 -18.74 -20.37
N LEU A 374 65.51 -19.08 -21.08
CA LEU A 374 66.81 -18.38 -21.02
C LEU A 374 66.73 -16.91 -21.48
N PHE A 375 65.80 -16.58 -22.37
CA PHE A 375 65.69 -15.24 -22.98
C PHE A 375 64.60 -14.39 -22.32
N ARG A 376 63.75 -14.94 -21.46
CA ARG A 376 62.59 -14.22 -20.90
C ARG A 376 62.95 -12.94 -20.14
N LYS A 377 64.11 -12.90 -19.47
CA LYS A 377 64.58 -11.71 -18.76
C LYS A 377 64.79 -10.51 -19.68
N THR A 378 65.10 -10.72 -20.97
CA THR A 378 65.32 -9.61 -21.91
C THR A 378 64.04 -8.83 -22.22
N LEU A 379 62.86 -9.44 -22.02
CA LEU A 379 61.57 -8.82 -22.31
C LEU A 379 61.18 -7.70 -21.33
N PHE A 380 61.81 -7.65 -20.15
CA PHE A 380 61.55 -6.63 -19.14
C PHE A 380 62.37 -5.37 -19.34
N TYR A 381 63.43 -5.43 -20.15
CA TYR A 381 64.29 -4.29 -20.42
C TYR A 381 63.92 -3.71 -21.79
N LYS A 382 63.55 -2.43 -21.82
CA LYS A 382 63.57 -1.69 -23.08
C LYS A 382 65.04 -1.54 -23.50
N PHE A 383 65.48 -2.32 -24.48
CA PHE A 383 66.68 -1.94 -25.23
C PHE A 383 66.34 -0.62 -25.91
N GLY A 384 66.99 0.46 -25.50
CA GLY A 384 66.82 1.78 -26.10
C GLY A 384 66.92 1.67 -27.62
N ARG A 385 65.89 2.18 -28.29
CA ARG A 385 66.00 2.63 -29.67
C ARG A 385 65.87 4.14 -29.65
#